data_AF-A0A923KL10-F1
#
_entry.id   AF-A0A923KL10-F1
#
_cell.length_a   1.000
_cell.length_b   1.000
_cell.length_c   1.000
_cell.angle_alpha   90.00
_cell.angle_beta   90.00
_cell.angle_gamma   90.00
#
_symmetry.space_group_name_H-M   'P 1'
#
loop_
_entity.id
_entity.type
_entity.pdbx_description
1 polymer ?
#
loop_
_entity_poly.entity_id
_entity_poly.type
_entity_poly.pdbx_seq_one_letter_code
_entity_poly.pdbx_strand_id
1 'polypeptide(L)'
;MRSNKPQSKKNHQPPPGGFSAPQVNKKRKVLMIAALVGLVATVVIGISFSSSNETIAPPLANKSQTPNTEFLSMPAGSGVIDAKTAAEKEQQKKQLQMRFDEVSKTFCNYRESTKYPNSSRPISQHPDQVYPNLAIKETHSMRNRHGGSDKNIQIQTTQSRVYLSAKETVEINLRALDASGNSLPLIVEGAAARGLTFGDNRTVPQLAINLADNGRDGDQVAGDGIASGRLTPGASPFAAFDGTIRIEVNYAVNGNRGQVFFDVIYTPEVPAVWTGKIRETVENGNLKFYLPVSVKMAGRYIVSARLDDAKGKPFAYLSFNDLLAVGNTEIPLNVAGKLLRDSEVSFPLGLRDVDAYLLKENVDPDRALMARLEGQQYVSKSYSLKTFSDAEWESEERSRYLKEFGKDLEQARASLIAIDPGFGHNAKIQDPCNNP
;
A
#
# COMPACT_ATOMS: atom_id res chain seq x y z
N MET A 1 -40.29 -28.53 -47.41
CA MET A 1 -40.65 -27.35 -46.59
C MET A 1 -42.14 -27.40 -46.26
N ARG A 2 -42.58 -26.61 -45.26
CA ARG A 2 -43.93 -26.51 -44.67
C ARG A 2 -44.36 -27.65 -43.72
N SER A 3 -44.94 -27.18 -42.62
CA SER A 3 -45.52 -27.84 -41.44
C SER A 3 -46.69 -28.78 -41.74
N ASN A 4 -46.89 -29.82 -40.90
CA ASN A 4 -48.06 -29.90 -40.00
C ASN A 4 -47.98 -31.04 -38.97
N LYS A 5 -48.54 -30.81 -37.77
CA LYS A 5 -48.94 -31.83 -36.78
C LYS A 5 -50.41 -32.22 -37.02
N PRO A 6 -50.86 -33.40 -36.54
CA PRO A 6 -51.76 -33.37 -35.37
C PRO A 6 -51.49 -34.49 -34.33
N GLN A 7 -52.32 -34.55 -33.28
CA GLN A 7 -52.27 -35.50 -32.15
C GLN A 7 -53.15 -36.75 -32.41
N SER A 8 -52.99 -37.83 -31.62
CA SER A 8 -54.14 -38.53 -30.98
C SER A 8 -53.74 -39.61 -29.94
N LYS A 9 -54.26 -39.43 -28.71
CA LYS A 9 -54.76 -40.43 -27.73
C LYS A 9 -54.13 -41.84 -27.58
N LYS A 10 -53.91 -42.22 -26.31
CA LYS A 10 -54.60 -43.38 -25.69
C LYS A 10 -54.77 -43.19 -24.17
N ASN A 11 -55.90 -43.61 -23.63
CA ASN A 11 -56.21 -43.60 -22.19
C ASN A 11 -55.83 -44.93 -21.54
N HIS A 12 -55.68 -44.99 -20.21
CA HIS A 12 -56.43 -45.91 -19.32
C HIS A 12 -56.32 -45.50 -17.84
N GLN A 13 -57.35 -45.84 -17.06
CA GLN A 13 -57.64 -45.52 -15.64
C GLN A 13 -58.90 -46.36 -15.24
N PRO A 14 -59.40 -46.49 -13.98
CA PRO A 14 -58.99 -45.84 -12.72
C PRO A 14 -58.89 -46.87 -11.52
N PRO A 15 -59.41 -46.70 -10.26
CA PRO A 15 -58.77 -47.27 -9.04
C PRO A 15 -59.75 -48.20 -8.23
N PRO A 16 -59.82 -48.28 -6.87
CA PRO A 16 -60.14 -47.16 -5.95
C PRO A 16 -59.47 -47.17 -4.53
N GLY A 17 -59.69 -46.08 -3.76
CA GLY A 17 -59.54 -46.03 -2.29
C GLY A 17 -58.42 -45.11 -1.75
N GLY A 18 -58.64 -44.22 -0.77
CA GLY A 18 -59.93 -43.71 -0.24
C GLY A 18 -59.79 -42.98 1.12
N PHE A 19 -60.25 -41.72 1.20
CA PHE A 19 -60.44 -40.88 2.42
C PHE A 19 -59.13 -40.48 3.18
N SER A 20 -59.00 -39.31 3.84
CA SER A 20 -59.79 -38.06 3.84
C SER A 20 -58.94 -36.88 4.36
N ALA A 21 -59.30 -35.64 3.99
CA ALA A 21 -58.94 -34.39 4.68
C ALA A 21 -60.21 -33.77 5.30
N PRO A 22 -60.14 -32.79 6.24
CA PRO A 22 -60.45 -31.40 5.82
C PRO A 22 -59.90 -30.20 6.67
N GLN A 23 -59.86 -29.03 6.01
CA GLN A 23 -60.24 -27.67 6.50
C GLN A 23 -59.56 -26.96 7.70
N VAL A 24 -58.65 -26.03 7.36
CA VAL A 24 -58.68 -24.56 7.62
C VAL A 24 -59.63 -23.96 8.70
N ASN A 25 -59.06 -23.21 9.65
CA ASN A 25 -59.56 -21.92 10.22
C ASN A 25 -58.37 -21.20 10.93
N LYS A 26 -58.06 -19.88 10.90
CA LYS A 26 -58.68 -18.58 10.50
C LYS A 26 -59.29 -17.77 11.68
N LYS A 27 -58.76 -16.54 11.92
CA LYS A 27 -59.07 -15.56 13.03
C LYS A 27 -58.45 -15.99 14.39
N ARG A 28 -58.10 -15.15 15.40
CA ARG A 28 -58.06 -13.69 15.71
C ARG A 28 -57.17 -13.52 17.00
N LYS A 29 -56.73 -12.37 17.57
CA LYS A 29 -56.79 -10.90 17.30
C LYS A 29 -55.65 -10.18 18.09
N VAL A 30 -54.73 -9.50 17.39
CA VAL A 30 -54.19 -8.13 17.66
C VAL A 30 -54.02 -7.61 19.11
N LEU A 31 -52.76 -7.36 19.51
CA LEU A 31 -52.23 -6.07 20.03
C LEU A 31 -50.70 -6.07 19.73
N MET A 32 -49.98 -5.06 19.21
CA MET A 32 -49.97 -3.59 19.36
C MET A 32 -49.58 -3.08 20.75
N ILE A 33 -48.37 -2.52 20.86
CA ILE A 33 -48.04 -1.22 21.47
C ILE A 33 -46.72 -0.73 20.84
N ALA A 34 -46.57 0.57 20.65
CA ALA A 34 -45.36 1.19 20.11
C ALA A 34 -45.11 2.58 20.71
N ALA A 35 -43.86 2.86 21.08
CA ALA A 35 -43.23 4.17 21.27
C ALA A 35 -41.70 3.91 21.25
N LEU A 36 -40.82 4.58 20.49
CA LEU A 36 -40.70 5.95 19.99
C LEU A 36 -40.09 6.90 21.04
N VAL A 37 -39.14 7.73 20.59
CA VAL A 37 -38.16 8.54 21.35
C VAL A 37 -37.03 7.67 21.93
N GLY A 38 -35.73 7.97 21.76
CA GLY A 38 -35.09 8.99 20.93
C GLY A 38 -34.11 9.86 21.72
N LEU A 39 -32.80 9.65 21.53
CA LEU A 39 -31.78 10.61 21.98
C LEU A 39 -30.59 10.60 21.02
N VAL A 40 -30.12 11.80 20.64
CA VAL A 40 -28.81 11.99 20.02
C VAL A 40 -27.78 12.08 21.13
N ALA A 41 -26.71 11.29 21.05
CA ALA A 41 -25.59 11.32 21.99
C ALA A 41 -24.25 11.32 21.24
N THR A 42 -23.87 12.47 20.71
CA THR A 42 -22.53 12.71 20.15
C THR A 42 -21.51 12.76 21.30
N VAL A 43 -20.88 11.62 21.61
CA VAL A 43 -19.77 11.57 22.57
C VAL A 43 -18.46 11.91 21.84
N VAL A 44 -18.05 13.17 21.92
CA VAL A 44 -16.72 13.60 21.49
C VAL A 44 -15.70 13.16 22.54
N ILE A 45 -15.05 12.01 22.31
CA ILE A 45 -13.88 11.61 23.12
C ILE A 45 -12.66 12.37 22.61
N GLY A 46 -12.41 13.54 23.19
CA GLY A 46 -11.17 14.27 22.97
C GLY A 46 -10.01 13.54 23.64
N ILE A 47 -9.11 12.94 22.86
CA ILE A 47 -7.87 12.35 23.38
C ILE A 47 -6.87 13.48 23.67
N SER A 48 -6.93 14.00 24.90
CA SER A 48 -5.89 14.87 25.44
C SER A 48 -4.62 14.04 25.71
N PHE A 49 -3.58 14.23 24.90
CA PHE A 49 -2.26 13.69 25.20
C PHE A 49 -1.68 14.39 26.44
N SER A 50 -1.78 13.74 27.60
CA SER A 50 -1.05 14.15 28.80
C SER A 50 0.44 13.84 28.61
N SER A 51 1.28 14.88 28.58
CA SER A 51 2.72 14.74 28.63
C SER A 51 3.16 14.33 30.04
N SER A 52 3.38 13.03 30.26
CA SER A 52 3.98 12.51 31.49
C SER A 52 5.39 13.09 31.66
N ASN A 53 5.52 14.03 32.59
CA ASN A 53 6.76 14.73 32.89
C ASN A 53 7.52 13.98 33.99
N GLU A 54 8.57 13.23 33.64
CA GLU A 54 9.40 12.54 34.62
C GLU A 54 10.80 13.19 34.72
N THR A 55 11.13 13.66 35.92
CA THR A 55 12.30 14.49 36.19
C THR A 55 13.36 13.68 36.92
N ILE A 56 14.58 13.61 36.37
CA ILE A 56 15.74 13.04 37.07
C ILE A 56 16.88 14.07 37.11
N ALA A 57 17.01 14.72 38.27
CA ALA A 57 18.25 15.36 38.73
C ALA A 57 18.66 14.64 40.02
N PRO A 58 19.95 14.32 40.21
CA PRO A 58 20.69 14.97 41.32
C PRO A 58 22.21 15.10 41.04
N PRO A 59 23.03 15.61 41.99
CA PRO A 59 22.74 16.58 43.06
C PRO A 59 23.70 17.80 43.02
N LEU A 60 23.38 18.85 43.79
CA LEU A 60 24.36 19.86 44.21
C LEU A 60 25.17 19.34 45.41
N ALA A 61 26.47 19.63 45.45
CA ALA A 61 27.33 19.45 46.62
C ALA A 61 28.08 20.76 46.92
N ASN A 62 27.91 21.26 48.15
CA ASN A 62 28.32 22.61 48.54
C ASN A 62 29.65 22.58 49.33
N LYS A 63 30.54 23.58 49.16
CA LYS A 63 31.57 23.88 50.18
C LYS A 63 32.14 25.31 50.09
N SER A 64 31.97 26.03 51.21
CA SER A 64 32.79 27.10 51.82
C SER A 64 33.82 27.84 50.94
N GLN A 65 33.68 29.14 50.64
CA GLN A 65 33.70 30.34 51.51
C GLN A 65 35.10 30.99 51.69
N THR A 66 35.26 32.17 51.07
CA THR A 66 35.94 33.40 51.58
C THR A 66 37.44 33.40 51.95
N PRO A 67 38.09 34.58 52.01
CA PRO A 67 37.92 35.78 51.16
C PRO A 67 39.26 36.35 50.64
N ASN A 68 39.21 37.37 49.79
CA ASN A 68 40.12 38.51 49.91
C ASN A 68 39.56 39.75 49.19
N THR A 69 39.67 40.90 49.84
CA THR A 69 39.58 42.24 49.26
C THR A 69 40.90 42.54 48.50
N GLU A 70 40.98 43.43 47.51
CA GLU A 70 40.62 44.85 47.52
C GLU A 70 40.42 45.46 46.11
N PHE A 71 39.84 46.67 46.09
CA PHE A 71 40.01 47.75 45.09
C PHE A 71 40.41 47.41 43.64
N LEU A 72 39.51 47.72 42.70
CA LEU A 72 39.62 49.00 41.97
C LEU A 72 38.28 49.44 41.37
N SER A 73 38.03 50.76 41.34
CA SER A 73 36.80 51.37 40.87
C SER A 73 36.74 51.48 39.34
N MET A 74 35.66 51.01 38.71
CA MET A 74 35.35 51.37 37.32
C MET A 74 34.46 52.64 37.29
N PRO A 75 34.76 53.62 36.42
CA PRO A 75 33.91 54.79 36.24
C PRO A 75 32.63 54.46 35.46
N ALA A 76 31.58 55.25 35.65
CA ALA A 76 30.34 55.17 34.89
C ALA A 76 30.53 55.70 33.44
N GLY A 77 31.13 54.87 32.58
CA GLY A 77 31.34 55.17 31.16
C GLY A 77 30.08 54.90 30.32
N SER A 78 29.24 55.92 30.13
CA SER A 78 28.16 55.84 29.14
C SER A 78 28.73 55.90 27.72
N GLY A 79 28.42 54.91 26.88
CA GLY A 79 28.68 54.95 25.45
C GLY A 79 29.85 54.09 24.96
N VAL A 80 29.56 52.81 24.70
CA VAL A 80 30.13 52.10 23.55
C VAL A 80 28.95 51.71 22.68
N ILE A 81 28.99 52.08 21.40
CA ILE A 81 27.89 51.91 20.45
C ILE A 81 27.90 50.48 19.89
N ASP A 82 26.72 49.90 19.64
CA ASP A 82 26.55 48.61 18.96
C ASP A 82 27.19 48.60 17.56
N ALA A 83 28.45 48.21 17.51
CA ALA A 83 29.23 48.02 16.31
C ALA A 83 29.70 46.55 16.25
N LYS A 84 28.77 45.62 16.01
CA LYS A 84 29.13 44.26 15.60
C LYS A 84 30.13 44.34 14.46
N THR A 85 31.24 43.62 14.56
CA THR A 85 32.27 43.65 13.54
C THR A 85 31.70 43.16 12.20
N ALA A 86 32.30 43.60 11.10
CA ALA A 86 31.87 43.16 9.76
C ALA A 86 31.88 41.63 9.62
N ALA A 87 32.81 40.95 10.32
CA ALA A 87 32.87 39.49 10.39
C ALA A 87 31.67 38.87 11.12
N GLU A 88 31.28 39.41 12.28
CA GLU A 88 30.10 38.93 13.03
C GLU A 88 28.80 39.20 12.27
N LYS A 89 28.67 40.36 11.60
CA LYS A 89 27.50 40.64 10.76
C LYS A 89 27.40 39.67 9.58
N GLU A 90 28.52 39.34 8.94
CA GLU A 90 28.59 38.39 7.83
C GLU A 90 28.35 36.94 8.28
N GLN A 91 28.83 36.54 9.47
CA GLN A 91 28.51 35.25 10.08
C GLN A 91 27.01 35.15 10.42
N GLN A 92 26.42 36.18 11.04
CA GLN A 92 25.00 36.22 11.36
C GLN A 92 24.15 36.18 10.08
N LYS A 93 24.56 36.90 9.01
CA LYS A 93 23.90 36.86 7.69
C LYS A 93 23.90 35.45 7.11
N LYS A 94 25.03 34.73 7.17
CA LYS A 94 25.13 33.32 6.73
C LYS A 94 24.24 32.38 7.56
N GLN A 95 24.20 32.53 8.88
CA GLN A 95 23.31 31.73 9.75
C GLN A 95 21.83 31.96 9.44
N LEU A 96 21.43 33.22 9.21
CA LEU A 96 20.06 33.56 8.83
C LEU A 96 19.70 33.05 7.43
N GLN A 97 20.65 33.03 6.49
CA GLN A 97 20.45 32.45 5.16
C GLN A 97 20.23 30.93 5.25
N MET A 98 21.10 30.20 5.96
CA MET A 98 20.94 28.76 6.14
C MET A 98 19.59 28.40 6.79
N ARG A 99 19.17 29.14 7.83
CA ARG A 99 17.83 28.97 8.44
C ARG A 99 16.71 29.25 7.44
N PHE A 100 16.82 30.29 6.63
CA PHE A 100 15.83 30.59 5.59
C PHE A 100 15.76 29.48 4.53
N ASP A 101 16.89 28.94 4.11
CA ASP A 101 16.97 27.88 3.10
C ASP A 101 16.37 26.56 3.62
N GLU A 102 16.64 26.20 4.88
CA GLU A 102 16.05 25.03 5.57
C GLU A 102 14.53 25.13 5.73
N VAL A 103 14.04 26.28 6.20
CA VAL A 103 12.60 26.52 6.39
C VAL A 103 11.87 26.63 5.04
N SER A 104 12.47 27.31 4.06
CA SER A 104 11.94 27.39 2.68
C SER A 104 11.81 26.00 2.07
N LYS A 105 12.87 25.19 2.15
CA LYS A 105 12.86 23.79 1.69
C LYS A 105 11.76 22.99 2.37
N THR A 106 11.53 23.20 3.67
CA THR A 106 10.51 22.49 4.45
C THR A 106 9.09 22.89 4.00
N PHE A 107 8.81 24.20 3.89
CA PHE A 107 7.53 24.73 3.40
C PHE A 107 7.24 24.31 1.95
N CYS A 108 8.19 24.48 1.03
CA CYS A 108 8.01 24.13 -0.39
C CYS A 108 7.86 22.63 -0.60
N ASN A 109 8.65 21.79 0.09
CA ASN A 109 8.48 20.33 0.05
C ASN A 109 7.11 19.91 0.58
N TYR A 110 6.61 20.54 1.66
CA TYR A 110 5.27 20.24 2.17
C TYR A 110 4.18 20.67 1.17
N ARG A 111 4.28 21.86 0.57
CA ARG A 111 3.34 22.38 -0.45
C ARG A 111 3.21 21.40 -1.63
N GLU A 112 4.33 21.03 -2.24
CA GLU A 112 4.39 20.15 -3.42
C GLU A 112 4.01 18.71 -3.09
N SER A 113 4.46 18.15 -1.95
CA SER A 113 4.09 16.79 -1.55
C SER A 113 2.63 16.63 -1.09
N THR A 114 1.90 17.73 -0.82
CA THR A 114 0.48 17.69 -0.40
C THR A 114 -0.51 18.23 -1.42
N LYS A 115 -0.09 18.67 -2.61
CA LYS A 115 -1.01 19.21 -3.63
C LYS A 115 -2.02 18.19 -4.19
N TYR A 116 -1.86 16.91 -3.88
CA TYR A 116 -2.76 15.80 -4.21
C TYR A 116 -3.20 15.04 -2.95
N PRO A 117 -4.40 14.43 -2.93
CA PRO A 117 -4.85 13.60 -1.82
C PRO A 117 -4.07 12.28 -1.74
N ASN A 118 -4.02 11.67 -0.55
CA ASN A 118 -3.42 10.34 -0.35
C ASN A 118 -4.03 9.24 -1.23
N SER A 119 -5.28 9.39 -1.66
CA SER A 119 -5.97 8.47 -2.57
C SER A 119 -5.53 8.54 -4.04
N SER A 120 -4.72 9.54 -4.44
CA SER A 120 -4.37 9.82 -5.83
C SER A 120 -2.98 10.43 -5.93
N ARG A 121 -1.95 9.59 -6.09
CA ARG A 121 -0.55 10.02 -6.13
C ARG A 121 0.08 9.84 -7.51
N PRO A 122 1.04 10.68 -7.93
CA PRO A 122 1.90 10.38 -9.08
C PRO A 122 2.58 9.03 -8.88
N ILE A 123 2.58 8.17 -9.89
CA ILE A 123 3.21 6.84 -9.80
C ILE A 123 4.74 6.95 -9.60
N SER A 124 5.35 8.07 -9.97
CA SER A 124 6.76 8.38 -9.71
C SER A 124 7.11 8.51 -8.21
N GLN A 125 6.10 8.68 -7.34
CA GLN A 125 6.26 8.63 -5.88
C GLN A 125 6.21 7.19 -5.33
N HIS A 126 5.88 6.20 -6.18
CA HIS A 126 5.70 4.79 -5.83
C HIS A 126 6.31 3.87 -6.92
N PRO A 127 7.63 3.95 -7.20
CA PRO A 127 8.28 3.24 -8.30
C PRO A 127 8.22 1.70 -8.15
N ASP A 128 8.16 1.21 -6.92
CA ASP A 128 7.91 -0.18 -6.54
C ASP A 128 6.48 -0.65 -6.87
N GLN A 129 5.50 0.27 -6.82
CA GLN A 129 4.09 -0.02 -7.07
C GLN A 129 3.68 0.08 -8.54
N VAL A 130 4.59 0.38 -9.46
CA VAL A 130 4.27 0.48 -10.91
C VAL A 130 3.78 -0.86 -11.46
N TYR A 131 4.38 -1.97 -11.01
CA TYR A 131 4.17 -3.32 -11.53
C TYR A 131 4.14 -4.38 -10.40
N PRO A 132 3.11 -4.38 -9.53
CA PRO A 132 3.06 -5.23 -8.32
C PRO A 132 3.02 -6.74 -8.62
N ASN A 133 2.60 -7.11 -9.82
CA ASN A 133 2.35 -8.48 -10.27
C ASN A 133 3.48 -9.03 -11.17
N LEU A 134 4.60 -8.31 -11.30
CA LEU A 134 5.81 -8.89 -11.90
C LEU A 134 6.46 -9.85 -10.91
N ALA A 135 6.94 -10.98 -11.41
CA ALA A 135 7.66 -11.95 -10.61
C ALA A 135 8.91 -11.32 -9.98
N ILE A 136 9.04 -11.46 -8.66
CA ILE A 136 10.25 -11.06 -7.93
C ILE A 136 11.40 -11.91 -8.47
N LYS A 137 12.51 -11.26 -8.82
CA LYS A 137 13.70 -11.90 -9.37
C LYS A 137 14.92 -11.55 -8.53
N GLU A 138 15.51 -12.55 -7.90
CA GLU A 138 16.73 -12.39 -7.11
C GLU A 138 17.90 -13.10 -7.79
N THR A 139 19.13 -12.69 -7.45
CA THR A 139 20.34 -13.42 -7.83
C THR A 139 21.39 -13.25 -6.75
N HIS A 140 21.91 -14.36 -6.23
CA HIS A 140 22.86 -14.37 -5.13
C HIS A 140 23.88 -15.51 -5.28
N SER A 141 25.08 -15.35 -4.71
CA SER A 141 26.05 -16.44 -4.62
C SER A 141 25.46 -17.68 -3.95
N MET A 142 25.82 -18.87 -4.45
CA MET A 142 25.31 -20.15 -3.96
C MET A 142 25.64 -20.33 -2.49
N ARG A 143 24.61 -20.50 -1.65
CA ARG A 143 24.77 -20.78 -0.22
C ARG A 143 24.97 -22.29 -0.03
N ASN A 144 26.07 -22.67 0.59
CA ASN A 144 26.38 -24.09 0.85
C ASN A 144 25.59 -24.58 2.07
N ARG A 145 25.11 -25.83 2.02
CA ARG A 145 24.24 -26.42 3.07
C ARG A 145 24.84 -26.44 4.49
N HIS A 146 26.17 -26.35 4.61
CA HIS A 146 26.89 -26.30 5.89
C HIS A 146 27.39 -24.88 6.26
N GLY A 147 26.92 -23.85 5.57
CA GLY A 147 27.37 -22.47 5.73
C GLY A 147 28.44 -22.06 4.72
N GLY A 148 28.66 -20.75 4.59
CA GLY A 148 29.50 -20.16 3.55
C GLY A 148 28.80 -20.05 2.18
N SER A 149 29.48 -19.43 1.22
CA SER A 149 28.95 -19.20 -0.13
C SER A 149 30.01 -19.38 -1.22
N ASP A 150 29.70 -20.13 -2.27
CA ASP A 150 30.50 -20.13 -3.50
C ASP A 150 30.15 -18.90 -4.34
N LYS A 151 31.15 -18.05 -4.61
CA LYS A 151 30.97 -16.81 -5.39
C LYS A 151 30.96 -17.06 -6.90
N ASN A 152 31.51 -18.20 -7.35
CA ASN A 152 31.63 -18.56 -8.77
C ASN A 152 30.32 -19.11 -9.34
N ILE A 153 29.43 -19.59 -8.46
CA ILE A 153 28.08 -20.05 -8.80
C ILE A 153 27.09 -19.00 -8.28
N GLN A 154 26.39 -18.36 -9.20
CA GLN A 154 25.27 -17.46 -8.90
C GLN A 154 23.96 -18.24 -9.05
N ILE A 155 23.11 -18.17 -8.05
CA ILE A 155 21.79 -18.79 -8.04
C ILE A 155 20.78 -17.70 -8.33
N GLN A 156 19.97 -17.93 -9.35
CA GLN A 156 18.93 -17.01 -9.79
C GLN A 156 17.57 -17.66 -9.54
N THR A 157 16.75 -16.99 -8.74
CA THR A 157 15.40 -17.40 -8.40
C THR A 157 14.38 -16.43 -8.98
N THR A 158 13.18 -16.93 -9.28
CA THR A 158 12.00 -16.07 -9.46
C THR A 158 10.81 -16.61 -8.69
N GLN A 159 9.96 -15.72 -8.18
CA GLN A 159 8.72 -16.04 -7.49
C GLN A 159 7.60 -15.14 -8.00
N SER A 160 6.51 -15.72 -8.54
CA SER A 160 5.46 -14.92 -9.19
C SER A 160 4.60 -14.10 -8.23
N ARG A 161 4.37 -14.57 -6.99
CA ARG A 161 3.57 -13.88 -5.96
C ARG A 161 4.10 -14.20 -4.55
N VAL A 162 4.10 -13.22 -3.65
CA VAL A 162 4.36 -13.41 -2.20
C VAL A 162 3.06 -13.60 -1.41
N TYR A 163 2.04 -12.82 -1.72
CA TYR A 163 0.72 -12.87 -1.07
C TYR A 163 -0.28 -13.65 -1.92
N LEU A 164 -0.92 -14.68 -1.34
CA LEU A 164 -1.85 -15.58 -2.03
C LEU A 164 -3.22 -15.60 -1.35
N SER A 165 -4.27 -15.24 -2.10
CA SER A 165 -5.67 -15.48 -1.73
C SER A 165 -6.09 -16.93 -2.01
N ALA A 166 -7.25 -17.32 -1.48
CA ALA A 166 -7.78 -18.69 -1.50
C ALA A 166 -7.68 -19.46 -2.83
N LYS A 167 -7.77 -18.77 -3.98
CA LYS A 167 -7.78 -19.36 -5.34
C LYS A 167 -6.50 -19.16 -6.13
N GLU A 168 -5.50 -18.49 -5.57
CA GLU A 168 -4.28 -18.15 -6.30
C GLU A 168 -3.20 -19.23 -6.21
N THR A 169 -2.24 -19.09 -7.11
CA THR A 169 -1.14 -20.01 -7.36
C THR A 169 0.15 -19.19 -7.35
N VAL A 170 1.20 -19.74 -6.75
CA VAL A 170 2.57 -19.24 -6.93
C VAL A 170 3.34 -20.19 -7.86
N GLU A 171 4.19 -19.59 -8.67
CA GLU A 171 5.16 -20.26 -9.52
C GLU A 171 6.54 -19.82 -9.06
N ILE A 172 7.43 -20.80 -8.90
CA ILE A 172 8.80 -20.61 -8.43
C ILE A 172 9.77 -21.27 -9.41
N ASN A 173 10.82 -20.54 -9.78
CA ASN A 173 11.82 -21.02 -10.71
C ASN A 173 13.21 -20.85 -10.10
N LEU A 174 14.11 -21.77 -10.44
CA LEU A 174 15.47 -21.87 -9.91
C LEU A 174 16.44 -22.26 -11.02
N ARG A 175 17.49 -21.45 -11.24
CA ARG A 175 18.60 -21.79 -12.13
C ARG A 175 19.96 -21.43 -11.54
N ALA A 176 20.99 -22.14 -11.96
CA ALA A 176 22.37 -21.83 -11.62
C ALA A 176 23.08 -21.14 -12.80
N LEU A 177 24.00 -20.23 -12.47
CA LEU A 177 24.78 -19.45 -13.41
C LEU A 177 26.25 -19.43 -12.99
N ASP A 178 27.17 -19.36 -13.96
CA ASP A 178 28.58 -19.10 -13.69
C ASP A 178 28.87 -17.60 -13.45
N ALA A 179 30.12 -17.27 -13.14
CA ALA A 179 30.58 -15.88 -12.95
C ALA A 179 30.50 -15.00 -14.22
N SER A 180 30.24 -15.58 -15.39
CA SER A 180 30.02 -14.86 -16.67
C SER A 180 28.52 -14.76 -17.05
N GLY A 181 27.63 -15.40 -16.29
CA GLY A 181 26.18 -15.43 -16.55
C GLY A 181 25.70 -16.58 -17.45
N ASN A 182 26.56 -17.56 -17.78
CA ASN A 182 26.16 -18.75 -18.54
C ASN A 182 25.39 -19.73 -17.64
N SER A 183 24.47 -20.51 -18.22
CA SER A 183 23.71 -21.55 -17.48
C SER A 183 24.62 -22.68 -17.00
N LEU A 184 24.47 -23.08 -15.73
CA LEU A 184 25.14 -24.24 -15.14
C LEU A 184 24.13 -25.37 -14.87
N PRO A 185 24.49 -26.66 -15.10
CA PRO A 185 23.63 -27.78 -14.76
C PRO A 185 23.25 -27.79 -13.26
N LEU A 186 21.96 -27.59 -12.99
CA LEU A 186 21.36 -27.66 -11.66
C LEU A 186 20.49 -28.91 -11.56
N ILE A 187 20.71 -29.70 -10.51
CA ILE A 187 19.89 -30.88 -10.19
C ILE A 187 19.12 -30.57 -8.92
N VAL A 188 17.79 -30.65 -8.97
CA VAL A 188 16.95 -30.57 -7.76
C VAL A 188 17.02 -31.91 -7.04
N GLU A 189 17.51 -31.91 -5.80
CA GLU A 189 17.54 -33.11 -4.95
C GLU A 189 16.20 -33.35 -4.24
N GLY A 190 15.41 -32.29 -4.06
CA GLY A 190 14.01 -32.37 -3.61
C GLY A 190 13.45 -31.02 -3.17
N ALA A 191 12.16 -30.81 -3.40
CA ALA A 191 11.43 -29.62 -2.99
C ALA A 191 10.17 -29.97 -2.17
N ALA A 192 9.88 -29.19 -1.13
CA ALA A 192 8.68 -29.37 -0.31
C ALA A 192 8.17 -28.05 0.28
N ALA A 193 6.86 -27.83 0.21
CA ALA A 193 6.16 -26.77 0.91
C ALA A 193 5.77 -27.26 2.32
N ARG A 194 5.96 -26.43 3.35
CA ARG A 194 5.49 -26.65 4.73
C ARG A 194 4.87 -25.38 5.30
N GLY A 195 3.85 -25.53 6.14
CA GLY A 195 3.33 -24.42 6.94
C GLY A 195 4.34 -24.03 8.02
N LEU A 196 4.41 -22.76 8.36
CA LEU A 196 5.15 -22.27 9.53
C LEU A 196 4.18 -21.97 10.68
N THR A 197 4.57 -22.35 11.90
CA THR A 197 3.93 -21.92 13.14
C THR A 197 4.97 -21.35 14.09
N PHE A 198 4.59 -20.34 14.87
CA PHE A 198 5.41 -19.76 15.92
C PHE A 198 4.85 -20.18 17.29
N GLY A 199 5.71 -20.70 18.18
CA GLY A 199 5.36 -21.16 19.53
C GLY A 199 4.56 -22.47 19.61
N ASP A 200 3.54 -22.63 18.77
CA ASP A 200 2.62 -23.76 18.80
C ASP A 200 3.15 -25.00 18.08
N ASN A 201 3.23 -26.11 18.81
CA ASN A 201 3.57 -27.45 18.32
C ASN A 201 2.40 -28.14 17.57
N ARG A 202 1.66 -27.37 16.76
CA ARG A 202 0.58 -27.87 15.90
C ARG A 202 1.16 -28.60 14.69
N THR A 203 0.54 -29.72 14.28
CA THR A 203 0.94 -30.43 13.05
C THR A 203 0.68 -29.55 11.83
N VAL A 204 1.74 -29.04 11.22
CA VAL A 204 1.65 -28.20 10.02
C VAL A 204 1.43 -29.04 8.75
N PRO A 205 0.60 -28.58 7.79
CA PRO A 205 0.51 -29.22 6.49
C PRO A 205 1.85 -29.17 5.74
N GLN A 206 2.14 -30.25 5.00
CA GLN A 206 3.32 -30.38 4.14
C GLN A 206 2.91 -31.01 2.80
N LEU A 207 3.58 -30.60 1.72
CA LEU A 207 3.38 -31.10 0.36
C LEU A 207 4.74 -31.22 -0.34
N ALA A 208 5.02 -32.35 -0.99
CA ALA A 208 6.16 -32.45 -1.91
C ALA A 208 5.86 -31.67 -3.19
N ILE A 209 6.79 -30.84 -3.64
CA ILE A 209 6.65 -30.01 -4.85
C ILE A 209 7.50 -30.63 -5.96
N ASN A 210 6.93 -30.81 -7.14
CA ASN A 210 7.74 -31.09 -8.33
C ASN A 210 8.37 -29.78 -8.79
N LEU A 211 9.70 -29.74 -8.87
CA LEU A 211 10.47 -28.60 -9.35
C LEU A 211 11.50 -29.15 -10.35
N ALA A 212 11.29 -28.89 -11.63
CA ALA A 212 12.00 -29.57 -12.70
C ALA A 212 12.08 -28.74 -13.99
N ASP A 213 13.02 -29.11 -14.85
CA ASP A 213 13.22 -28.60 -16.20
C ASP A 213 12.73 -29.71 -17.16
N ASN A 214 11.45 -29.66 -17.57
CA ASN A 214 10.75 -30.76 -18.25
C ASN A 214 9.46 -30.37 -19.02
N GLY A 215 9.11 -29.09 -19.09
CA GLY A 215 7.92 -28.55 -19.76
C GLY A 215 6.59 -28.82 -19.04
N ARG A 216 6.59 -28.95 -17.69
CA ARG A 216 5.42 -29.24 -16.86
C ARG A 216 5.42 -28.46 -15.55
N ASP A 217 4.29 -28.50 -14.85
CA ASP A 217 4.12 -28.05 -13.46
C ASP A 217 4.53 -26.59 -13.17
N GLY A 218 4.68 -25.74 -14.19
CA GLY A 218 5.11 -24.35 -14.09
C GLY A 218 6.24 -24.01 -15.09
N ASP A 219 7.00 -25.00 -15.52
CA ASP A 219 7.99 -24.87 -16.59
C ASP A 219 7.32 -24.61 -17.95
N GLN A 220 7.94 -23.72 -18.73
CA GLN A 220 7.51 -23.30 -20.06
C GLN A 220 8.34 -23.95 -21.18
N VAL A 221 9.61 -24.31 -20.94
CA VAL A 221 10.55 -24.74 -21.99
C VAL A 221 11.50 -25.83 -21.47
N ALA A 222 11.14 -27.08 -21.74
CA ALA A 222 11.96 -28.23 -21.37
C ALA A 222 13.38 -28.19 -21.98
N GLY A 223 14.40 -28.29 -21.11
CA GLY A 223 15.82 -28.30 -21.43
C GLY A 223 16.50 -26.92 -21.44
N ASP A 224 15.89 -25.87 -20.88
CA ASP A 224 16.47 -24.51 -20.87
C ASP A 224 17.40 -24.21 -19.67
N GLY A 225 17.44 -25.11 -18.68
CA GLY A 225 18.22 -24.99 -17.44
C GLY A 225 17.48 -24.29 -16.29
N ILE A 226 16.18 -24.05 -16.40
CA ILE A 226 15.36 -23.38 -15.38
C ILE A 226 14.40 -24.38 -14.72
N ALA A 227 14.83 -24.97 -13.60
CA ALA A 227 13.98 -25.85 -12.81
C ALA A 227 12.81 -25.07 -12.21
N SER A 228 11.59 -25.34 -12.68
CA SER A 228 10.39 -24.57 -12.38
C SER A 228 9.30 -25.44 -11.76
N GLY A 229 8.38 -24.83 -11.01
CA GLY A 229 7.37 -25.56 -10.25
C GLY A 229 6.33 -24.65 -9.60
N ARG A 230 5.24 -25.26 -9.11
CA ARG A 230 3.99 -24.55 -8.78
C ARG A 230 3.37 -25.04 -7.48
N LEU A 231 2.86 -24.10 -6.68
CA LEU A 231 2.05 -24.38 -5.49
C LEU A 231 0.69 -23.65 -5.61
N THR A 232 -0.41 -24.39 -5.44
CA THR A 232 -1.78 -23.86 -5.37
C THR A 232 -2.38 -24.23 -4.02
N PRO A 233 -2.24 -23.39 -2.97
CA PRO A 233 -2.57 -23.79 -1.60
C PRO A 233 -4.02 -24.26 -1.44
N GLY A 234 -4.99 -23.55 -2.06
CA GLY A 234 -6.42 -23.88 -2.02
C GLY A 234 -6.83 -25.20 -2.71
N ALA A 235 -5.91 -25.87 -3.41
CA ALA A 235 -6.13 -27.17 -4.06
C ALA A 235 -5.25 -28.28 -3.44
N SER A 236 -4.86 -28.12 -2.18
CA SER A 236 -3.82 -28.93 -1.52
C SER A 236 -4.08 -29.10 -0.01
N PRO A 237 -3.21 -29.79 0.76
CA PRO A 237 -3.30 -29.83 2.22
C PRO A 237 -3.29 -28.45 2.91
N PHE A 238 -2.88 -27.39 2.22
CA PHE A 238 -2.92 -26.01 2.70
C PHE A 238 -4.29 -25.33 2.59
N ALA A 239 -5.33 -25.95 2.03
CA ALA A 239 -6.58 -25.25 1.68
C ALA A 239 -7.36 -24.62 2.85
N ALA A 240 -7.03 -24.96 4.11
CA ALA A 240 -7.56 -24.35 5.32
C ALA A 240 -6.47 -23.77 6.25
N PHE A 241 -5.24 -23.62 5.76
CA PHE A 241 -4.12 -22.99 6.46
C PHE A 241 -4.18 -21.46 6.25
N ASP A 242 -3.99 -20.67 7.29
CA ASP A 242 -3.89 -19.20 7.24
C ASP A 242 -2.54 -18.83 7.90
N GLY A 243 -1.65 -18.17 7.16
CA GLY A 243 -0.26 -17.94 7.60
C GLY A 243 0.80 -18.11 6.51
N THR A 244 2.07 -18.18 6.93
CA THR A 244 3.22 -18.35 6.02
C THR A 244 3.46 -19.82 5.65
N ILE A 245 3.54 -20.11 4.35
CA ILE A 245 3.98 -21.39 3.79
C ILE A 245 5.39 -21.20 3.23
N ARG A 246 6.35 -21.99 3.71
CA ARG A 246 7.72 -22.03 3.21
C ARG A 246 7.92 -23.19 2.24
N ILE A 247 8.31 -22.89 1.01
CA ILE A 247 8.82 -23.88 0.06
C ILE A 247 10.33 -23.97 0.24
N GLU A 248 10.81 -25.12 0.69
CA GLU A 248 12.23 -25.44 0.77
C GLU A 248 12.64 -26.24 -0.48
N VAL A 249 13.74 -25.83 -1.12
CA VAL A 249 14.34 -26.53 -2.26
C VAL A 249 15.79 -26.87 -1.94
N ASN A 250 16.13 -28.16 -2.00
CA ASN A 250 17.49 -28.67 -1.90
C ASN A 250 17.98 -29.01 -3.32
N TYR A 251 19.20 -28.60 -3.67
CA TYR A 251 19.72 -28.73 -5.04
C TYR A 251 21.25 -28.91 -5.07
N ALA A 252 21.76 -29.41 -6.18
CA ALA A 252 23.18 -29.59 -6.44
C ALA A 252 23.61 -28.90 -7.75
N VAL A 253 24.81 -28.32 -7.76
CA VAL A 253 25.47 -27.71 -8.92
C VAL A 253 26.95 -28.06 -8.87
N ASN A 254 27.51 -28.63 -9.94
CA ASN A 254 28.93 -29.05 -10.01
C ASN A 254 29.40 -29.91 -8.82
N GLY A 255 28.49 -30.70 -8.21
CA GLY A 255 28.75 -31.52 -7.02
C GLY A 255 28.62 -30.78 -5.67
N ASN A 256 28.60 -29.45 -5.65
CA ASN A 256 28.28 -28.66 -4.46
C ASN A 256 26.77 -28.77 -4.15
N ARG A 257 26.40 -28.78 -2.87
CA ARG A 257 25.00 -28.84 -2.38
C ARG A 257 24.56 -27.54 -1.73
N GLY A 258 23.45 -27.00 -2.21
CA GLY A 258 22.82 -25.78 -1.72
C GLY A 258 21.35 -25.96 -1.35
N GLN A 259 20.80 -24.91 -0.77
CA GLN A 259 19.41 -24.84 -0.33
C GLN A 259 18.88 -23.42 -0.54
N VAL A 260 17.63 -23.31 -0.98
CA VAL A 260 16.92 -22.03 -1.11
C VAL A 260 15.50 -22.15 -0.55
N PHE A 261 14.95 -21.02 -0.12
CA PHE A 261 13.60 -20.92 0.43
C PHE A 261 12.79 -19.90 -0.37
N PHE A 262 11.51 -20.20 -0.58
CA PHE A 262 10.50 -19.25 -1.05
C PHE A 262 9.40 -19.20 -0.01
N ASP A 263 9.05 -18.01 0.49
CA ASP A 263 7.97 -17.83 1.45
C ASP A 263 6.75 -17.20 0.76
N VAL A 264 5.56 -17.74 1.03
CA VAL A 264 4.29 -17.12 0.65
C VAL A 264 3.37 -16.97 1.85
N ILE A 265 2.73 -15.81 1.96
CA ILE A 265 1.71 -15.52 2.96
C ILE A 265 0.36 -15.87 2.32
N TYR A 266 -0.24 -16.98 2.77
CA TYR A 266 -1.49 -17.51 2.23
C TYR A 266 -2.66 -17.20 3.16
N THR A 267 -3.77 -16.74 2.57
CA THR A 267 -5.02 -16.44 3.27
C THR A 267 -6.18 -17.19 2.57
N PRO A 268 -6.83 -18.16 3.24
CA PRO A 268 -7.91 -18.97 2.66
C PRO A 268 -9.27 -18.26 2.75
N GLU A 269 -9.36 -17.24 3.60
CA GLU A 269 -10.54 -16.42 3.81
C GLU A 269 -10.74 -15.42 2.65
N VAL A 270 -11.95 -15.36 2.09
CA VAL A 270 -12.30 -14.47 0.98
C VAL A 270 -13.32 -13.44 1.49
N PRO A 271 -12.87 -12.27 2.01
CA PRO A 271 -13.68 -11.36 2.81
C PRO A 271 -14.66 -10.55 1.95
N ALA A 272 -14.35 -10.36 0.68
CA ALA A 272 -15.22 -9.75 -0.32
C ALA A 272 -14.93 -10.31 -1.72
N VAL A 273 -15.83 -10.08 -2.67
CA VAL A 273 -15.71 -10.53 -4.07
C VAL A 273 -16.13 -9.41 -5.00
N TRP A 274 -15.35 -9.15 -6.05
CA TRP A 274 -15.71 -8.20 -7.11
C TRP A 274 -16.98 -8.63 -7.86
N THR A 275 -17.81 -7.68 -8.27
CA THR A 275 -19.08 -7.93 -8.94
C THR A 275 -19.34 -6.94 -10.08
N GLY A 276 -20.33 -7.24 -10.93
CA GLY A 276 -20.81 -6.32 -11.96
C GLY A 276 -19.75 -5.95 -13.01
N LYS A 277 -19.70 -4.67 -13.36
CA LYS A 277 -18.70 -4.06 -14.24
C LYS A 277 -18.23 -2.76 -13.61
N ILE A 278 -16.95 -2.43 -13.75
CA ILE A 278 -16.42 -1.12 -13.37
C ILE A 278 -17.14 -0.04 -14.19
N ARG A 279 -17.50 1.07 -13.53
CA ARG A 279 -18.06 2.27 -14.16
C ARG A 279 -17.21 3.48 -13.81
N GLU A 280 -17.24 4.51 -14.65
CA GLU A 280 -16.61 5.80 -14.36
C GLU A 280 -17.62 6.94 -14.31
N THR A 281 -17.23 8.05 -13.67
CA THR A 281 -17.91 9.34 -13.78
C THR A 281 -16.95 10.49 -13.39
N VAL A 282 -17.25 11.70 -13.82
CA VAL A 282 -16.53 12.92 -13.40
C VAL A 282 -17.37 13.63 -12.34
N GLU A 283 -16.77 13.89 -11.18
CA GLU A 283 -17.42 14.50 -10.02
C GLU A 283 -16.53 15.61 -9.45
N ASN A 284 -17.07 16.83 -9.31
CA ASN A 284 -16.37 17.99 -8.74
C ASN A 284 -14.98 18.24 -9.38
N GLY A 285 -14.85 18.02 -10.69
CA GLY A 285 -13.59 18.16 -11.44
C GLY A 285 -12.57 17.04 -11.22
N ASN A 286 -12.97 15.90 -10.65
CA ASN A 286 -12.15 14.69 -10.46
C ASN A 286 -12.73 13.52 -11.27
N LEU A 287 -11.91 12.57 -11.70
CA LEU A 287 -12.40 11.32 -12.32
C LEU A 287 -12.53 10.26 -11.22
N LYS A 288 -13.61 9.48 -11.22
CA LYS A 288 -13.80 8.35 -10.29
C LYS A 288 -14.13 7.07 -11.04
N PHE A 289 -13.44 5.99 -10.69
CA PHE A 289 -13.81 4.63 -11.06
C PHE A 289 -14.51 3.98 -9.86
N TYR A 290 -15.71 3.45 -10.08
CA TYR A 290 -16.48 2.73 -9.08
C TYR A 290 -16.41 1.23 -9.39
N LEU A 291 -15.85 0.47 -8.45
CA LEU A 291 -15.63 -0.97 -8.56
C LEU A 291 -16.69 -1.69 -7.71
N PRO A 292 -17.68 -2.38 -8.30
CA PRO A 292 -18.73 -3.00 -7.51
C PRO A 292 -18.21 -4.23 -6.76
N VAL A 293 -18.64 -4.40 -5.51
CA VAL A 293 -18.12 -5.41 -4.59
C VAL A 293 -19.24 -5.99 -3.73
N SER A 294 -19.19 -7.29 -3.49
CA SER A 294 -19.99 -7.98 -2.48
C SER A 294 -19.12 -8.27 -1.26
N VAL A 295 -19.32 -7.49 -0.21
CA VAL A 295 -18.59 -7.53 1.06
C VAL A 295 -19.26 -8.54 1.99
N LYS A 296 -18.51 -9.53 2.47
CA LYS A 296 -18.99 -10.56 3.42
C LYS A 296 -18.61 -10.26 4.86
N MET A 297 -17.51 -9.53 5.06
CA MET A 297 -16.96 -9.17 6.36
C MET A 297 -16.87 -7.64 6.45
N ALA A 298 -17.42 -7.04 7.50
CA ALA A 298 -17.24 -5.61 7.73
C ALA A 298 -15.83 -5.32 8.25
N GLY A 299 -15.25 -4.18 7.88
CA GLY A 299 -13.94 -3.75 8.36
C GLY A 299 -13.23 -2.81 7.39
N ARG A 300 -11.95 -2.52 7.66
CA ARG A 300 -11.13 -1.60 6.87
C ARG A 300 -10.58 -2.29 5.63
N TYR A 301 -11.08 -1.87 4.46
CA TYR A 301 -10.57 -2.36 3.18
C TYR A 301 -9.52 -1.41 2.61
N ILE A 302 -8.40 -1.98 2.22
CA ILE A 302 -7.35 -1.30 1.47
C ILE A 302 -7.39 -1.82 0.04
N VAL A 303 -7.55 -0.91 -0.93
CA VAL A 303 -7.58 -1.20 -2.36
C VAL A 303 -6.61 -0.28 -3.07
N SER A 304 -5.83 -0.80 -4.01
CA SER A 304 -4.93 0.00 -4.85
C SER A 304 -4.98 -0.40 -6.31
N ALA A 305 -4.86 0.58 -7.20
CA ALA A 305 -4.80 0.37 -8.65
C ALA A 305 -3.83 1.35 -9.31
N ARG A 306 -3.46 1.08 -10.56
CA ARG A 306 -2.56 1.92 -11.35
C ARG A 306 -3.29 2.46 -12.58
N LEU A 307 -2.96 3.69 -12.97
CA LEU A 307 -3.42 4.30 -14.23
C LEU A 307 -2.28 4.52 -15.20
N ASP A 308 -2.50 4.05 -16.43
CA ASP A 308 -1.70 4.40 -17.59
C ASP A 308 -2.45 5.39 -18.50
N ASP A 309 -1.72 6.19 -19.26
CA ASP A 309 -2.27 7.02 -20.35
C ASP A 309 -2.50 6.21 -21.64
N ALA A 310 -3.05 6.84 -22.67
CA ALA A 310 -3.32 6.22 -23.98
C ALA A 310 -2.08 5.69 -24.73
N LYS A 311 -0.87 5.95 -24.24
CA LYS A 311 0.41 5.47 -24.78
C LYS A 311 0.97 4.30 -23.95
N GLY A 312 0.24 3.86 -22.91
CA GLY A 312 0.70 2.86 -21.96
C GLY A 312 1.70 3.41 -20.93
N LYS A 313 1.82 4.74 -20.78
CA LYS A 313 2.71 5.33 -19.77
C LYS A 313 1.99 5.38 -18.42
N PRO A 314 2.47 4.67 -17.38
CA PRO A 314 1.93 4.82 -16.03
C PRO A 314 2.12 6.26 -15.53
N PHE A 315 1.09 6.85 -14.93
CA PHE A 315 1.16 8.20 -14.36
C PHE A 315 0.60 8.33 -12.95
N ALA A 316 -0.38 7.51 -12.53
CA ALA A 316 -0.96 7.61 -11.19
C ALA A 316 -1.08 6.26 -10.46
N TYR A 317 -0.87 6.32 -9.15
CA TYR A 317 -1.25 5.33 -8.15
C TYR A 317 -2.54 5.80 -7.47
N LEU A 318 -3.57 4.95 -7.49
CA LEU A 318 -4.83 5.20 -6.79
C LEU A 318 -4.91 4.31 -5.55
N SER A 319 -5.41 4.86 -4.44
CA SER A 319 -5.69 4.08 -3.25
C SER A 319 -7.04 4.43 -2.60
N PHE A 320 -7.64 3.44 -1.95
CA PHE A 320 -8.80 3.56 -1.08
C PHE A 320 -8.46 2.85 0.24
N ASN A 321 -8.81 3.46 1.37
CA ASN A 321 -8.57 2.94 2.71
C ASN A 321 -9.69 3.39 3.65
N ASP A 322 -10.80 2.65 3.69
CA ASP A 322 -11.96 3.00 4.51
C ASP A 322 -12.74 1.77 4.99
N LEU A 323 -13.69 2.00 5.90
CA LEU A 323 -14.58 0.98 6.44
C LEU A 323 -15.69 0.62 5.45
N LEU A 324 -15.81 -0.67 5.13
CA LEU A 324 -16.98 -1.19 4.40
C LEU A 324 -17.86 -2.03 5.34
N ALA A 325 -19.18 -1.93 5.14
CA ALA A 325 -20.16 -2.79 5.79
C ALA A 325 -20.46 -4.03 4.93
N VAL A 326 -20.99 -5.09 5.55
CA VAL A 326 -21.46 -6.29 4.85
C VAL A 326 -22.61 -5.94 3.90
N GLY A 327 -22.53 -6.41 2.64
CA GLY A 327 -23.52 -6.15 1.61
C GLY A 327 -22.91 -5.89 0.23
N ASN A 328 -23.74 -5.49 -0.72
CA ASN A 328 -23.28 -5.05 -2.04
C ASN A 328 -23.07 -3.53 -2.03
N THR A 329 -21.91 -3.07 -2.45
CA THR A 329 -21.53 -1.65 -2.52
C THR A 329 -20.56 -1.40 -3.68
N GLU A 330 -20.06 -0.17 -3.84
CA GLU A 330 -19.03 0.17 -4.82
C GLU A 330 -17.85 0.85 -4.11
N ILE A 331 -16.63 0.48 -4.49
CA ILE A 331 -15.39 1.11 -3.99
C ILE A 331 -14.98 2.23 -4.98
N PRO A 332 -14.94 3.50 -4.55
CA PRO A 332 -14.53 4.62 -5.40
C PRO A 332 -13.01 4.81 -5.40
N LEU A 333 -12.36 4.57 -6.53
CA LEU A 333 -10.98 4.99 -6.79
C LEU A 333 -11.00 6.36 -7.47
N ASN A 334 -10.59 7.40 -6.74
CA ASN A 334 -10.67 8.80 -7.16
C ASN A 334 -9.34 9.32 -7.69
N VAL A 335 -9.31 9.75 -8.96
CA VAL A 335 -8.20 10.48 -9.58
C VAL A 335 -8.38 11.98 -9.39
N ALA A 336 -7.42 12.62 -8.74
CA ALA A 336 -7.43 14.06 -8.52
C ALA A 336 -7.38 14.81 -9.86
N GLY A 337 -8.26 15.80 -10.03
CA GLY A 337 -8.32 16.61 -11.25
C GLY A 337 -6.99 17.29 -11.58
N LYS A 338 -6.32 17.83 -10.55
CA LYS A 338 -5.00 18.42 -10.70
C LYS A 338 -3.95 17.41 -11.17
N LEU A 339 -3.99 16.16 -10.70
CA LEU A 339 -3.04 15.13 -11.11
C LEU A 339 -3.17 14.81 -12.61
N LEU A 340 -4.40 14.76 -13.13
CA LEU A 340 -4.66 14.59 -14.57
C LEU A 340 -4.09 15.76 -15.39
N ARG A 341 -4.17 16.98 -14.87
CA ARG A 341 -3.69 18.20 -15.52
C ARG A 341 -2.17 18.38 -15.44
N ASP A 342 -1.58 18.33 -14.24
CA ASP A 342 -0.13 18.40 -14.00
C ASP A 342 0.64 17.26 -14.71
N SER A 343 -0.02 16.13 -15.00
CA SER A 343 0.58 15.00 -15.73
C SER A 343 0.36 15.02 -17.26
N GLU A 344 -0.35 16.02 -17.79
CA GLU A 344 -0.67 16.20 -19.22
C GLU A 344 -1.18 14.93 -19.94
N VAL A 345 -2.07 14.17 -19.29
CA VAL A 345 -2.39 12.81 -19.74
C VAL A 345 -3.10 12.74 -21.10
N SER A 346 -2.70 11.76 -21.91
CA SER A 346 -3.39 11.41 -23.15
C SER A 346 -4.53 10.42 -22.86
N PHE A 347 -5.75 10.74 -23.29
CA PHE A 347 -6.94 9.89 -23.12
C PHE A 347 -7.16 8.96 -24.34
N PRO A 348 -7.78 7.77 -24.17
CA PRO A 348 -8.34 7.21 -22.94
C PRO A 348 -7.28 6.68 -21.96
N LEU A 349 -7.66 6.50 -20.69
CA LEU A 349 -6.79 5.99 -19.63
C LEU A 349 -7.08 4.50 -19.38
N GLY A 350 -6.03 3.73 -19.09
CA GLY A 350 -6.15 2.34 -18.68
C GLY A 350 -6.09 2.20 -17.16
N LEU A 351 -7.15 1.64 -16.54
CA LEU A 351 -7.13 1.21 -15.13
C LEU A 351 -6.69 -0.25 -15.07
N ARG A 352 -5.60 -0.54 -14.34
CA ARG A 352 -5.02 -1.88 -14.24
C ARG A 352 -4.55 -2.26 -12.85
N ASP A 353 -4.28 -3.55 -12.68
CA ASP A 353 -3.65 -4.15 -11.51
C ASP A 353 -4.32 -3.71 -10.21
N VAL A 354 -5.57 -4.13 -10.02
CA VAL A 354 -6.32 -3.84 -8.78
C VAL A 354 -6.03 -4.91 -7.74
N ASP A 355 -5.31 -4.52 -6.70
CA ASP A 355 -5.12 -5.30 -5.48
C ASP A 355 -6.13 -4.84 -4.43
N ALA A 356 -6.66 -5.76 -3.62
CA ALA A 356 -7.54 -5.43 -2.51
C ALA A 356 -7.47 -6.44 -1.36
N TYR A 357 -7.61 -5.95 -0.13
CA TYR A 357 -7.67 -6.78 1.07
C TYR A 357 -8.45 -6.12 2.21
N LEU A 358 -8.99 -6.94 3.10
CA LEU A 358 -9.44 -6.54 4.43
C LEU A 358 -8.23 -6.52 5.36
N LEU A 359 -7.96 -5.41 6.04
CA LEU A 359 -6.92 -5.32 7.07
C LEU A 359 -7.38 -6.05 8.35
N LYS A 360 -6.52 -6.92 8.89
CA LYS A 360 -6.70 -7.60 10.19
C LYS A 360 -5.72 -6.99 11.20
N GLU A 361 -6.20 -6.08 12.05
CA GLU A 361 -5.38 -5.45 13.08
C GLU A 361 -4.97 -6.48 14.15
N ASN A 362 -3.67 -6.53 14.49
CA ASN A 362 -3.09 -7.39 15.55
C ASN A 362 -3.19 -8.92 15.30
N VAL A 363 -3.20 -9.35 14.03
CA VAL A 363 -3.19 -10.78 13.63
C VAL A 363 -2.08 -11.02 12.60
N ASP A 364 -1.55 -12.24 12.53
CA ASP A 364 -0.72 -12.74 11.43
C ASP A 364 -1.47 -13.90 10.73
N PRO A 365 -1.79 -13.81 9.43
CA PRO A 365 -1.58 -12.68 8.53
C PRO A 365 -2.39 -11.43 8.91
N ASP A 366 -1.81 -10.25 8.69
CA ASP A 366 -2.40 -8.92 8.94
C ASP A 366 -3.49 -8.53 7.94
N ARG A 367 -3.93 -9.47 7.09
CA ARG A 367 -4.88 -9.23 6.01
C ARG A 367 -5.67 -10.49 5.63
N ALA A 368 -6.84 -10.30 5.03
CA ALA A 368 -7.49 -11.33 4.21
C ALA A 368 -7.64 -10.79 2.79
N LEU A 369 -7.15 -11.54 1.80
CA LEU A 369 -6.97 -11.06 0.43
C LEU A 369 -8.25 -11.26 -0.40
N MET A 370 -8.59 -10.26 -1.22
CA MET A 370 -9.53 -10.44 -2.33
C MET A 370 -8.79 -11.02 -3.54
N ALA A 371 -9.53 -11.57 -4.51
CA ALA A 371 -8.94 -11.94 -5.79
C ALA A 371 -8.41 -10.70 -6.52
N ARG A 372 -7.16 -10.74 -7.00
CA ARG A 372 -6.57 -9.68 -7.81
C ARG A 372 -7.31 -9.50 -9.13
N LEU A 373 -7.26 -8.28 -9.67
CA LEU A 373 -7.65 -7.98 -11.04
C LEU A 373 -6.40 -7.53 -11.82
N GLU A 374 -5.60 -8.51 -12.23
CA GLU A 374 -4.29 -8.33 -12.87
C GLU A 374 -4.42 -7.86 -14.33
N GLY A 375 -3.55 -6.94 -14.76
CA GLY A 375 -3.66 -6.30 -16.08
C GLY A 375 -4.83 -5.32 -16.19
N GLN A 376 -5.16 -4.88 -17.41
CA GLN A 376 -6.13 -3.80 -17.66
C GLN A 376 -7.59 -4.23 -17.48
N GLN A 377 -8.27 -3.60 -16.52
CA GLN A 377 -9.64 -3.90 -16.11
C GLN A 377 -10.69 -2.94 -16.69
N TYR A 378 -10.28 -1.71 -16.99
CA TYR A 378 -11.17 -0.69 -17.56
C TYR A 378 -10.40 0.27 -18.46
N VAL A 379 -11.10 0.83 -19.44
CA VAL A 379 -10.61 1.88 -20.34
C VAL A 379 -11.59 3.05 -20.24
N SER A 380 -11.09 4.25 -19.93
CA SER A 380 -11.94 5.43 -19.74
C SER A 380 -12.58 5.90 -21.05
N LYS A 381 -13.60 6.75 -20.98
CA LYS A 381 -13.94 7.65 -22.09
C LYS A 381 -12.82 8.67 -22.30
N SER A 382 -12.82 9.34 -23.45
CA SER A 382 -11.95 10.49 -23.67
C SER A 382 -12.55 11.78 -23.13
N TYR A 383 -11.77 12.53 -22.37
CA TYR A 383 -12.14 13.79 -21.74
C TYR A 383 -11.19 14.91 -22.16
N SER A 384 -11.64 16.17 -22.06
CA SER A 384 -10.72 17.31 -22.16
C SER A 384 -10.06 17.53 -20.81
N LEU A 385 -8.76 17.86 -20.79
CA LEU A 385 -8.07 18.23 -19.54
C LEU A 385 -8.73 19.44 -18.85
N LYS A 386 -9.41 20.31 -19.60
CA LYS A 386 -10.19 21.44 -19.07
C LYS A 386 -11.48 21.05 -18.32
N THR A 387 -11.90 19.77 -18.39
CA THR A 387 -13.02 19.24 -17.59
C THR A 387 -12.62 18.99 -16.14
N PHE A 388 -11.32 18.93 -15.84
CA PHE A 388 -10.78 18.61 -14.52
C PHE A 388 -10.30 19.86 -13.77
N SER A 389 -10.36 19.80 -12.44
CA SER A 389 -9.96 20.91 -11.57
C SER A 389 -8.45 21.19 -11.67
N ASP A 390 -8.07 22.47 -11.61
CA ASP A 390 -6.67 22.90 -11.43
C ASP A 390 -6.25 22.98 -9.96
N ALA A 391 -7.24 22.99 -9.06
CA ALA A 391 -7.04 23.30 -7.66
C ALA A 391 -6.23 22.21 -6.97
N GLU A 392 -5.30 22.64 -6.11
CA GLU A 392 -4.61 21.75 -5.19
C GLU A 392 -5.62 21.12 -4.22
N TRP A 393 -5.29 19.94 -3.71
CA TRP A 393 -6.09 19.30 -2.68
C TRP A 393 -6.04 20.10 -1.38
N GLU A 394 -7.21 20.34 -0.78
CA GLU A 394 -7.33 20.98 0.53
C GLU A 394 -7.88 20.01 1.59
N SER A 395 -7.37 20.16 2.80
CA SER A 395 -7.81 19.48 4.01
C SER A 395 -7.40 20.29 5.24
N GLU A 396 -8.12 20.17 6.35
CA GLU A 396 -7.80 20.89 7.60
C GLU A 396 -6.33 20.68 8.01
N GLU A 397 -5.84 19.44 7.89
CA GLU A 397 -4.45 19.09 8.17
C GLU A 397 -3.47 19.85 7.26
N ARG A 398 -3.70 19.86 5.94
CA ARG A 398 -2.85 20.56 4.98
C ARG A 398 -2.82 22.06 5.25
N SER A 399 -4.01 22.67 5.37
CA SER A 399 -4.13 24.12 5.59
C SER A 399 -3.52 24.53 6.94
N ARG A 400 -3.59 23.67 7.97
CA ARG A 400 -2.90 23.85 9.26
C ARG A 400 -1.38 23.84 9.10
N TYR A 401 -0.80 22.79 8.50
CA TYR A 401 0.65 22.69 8.38
C TYR A 401 1.25 23.76 7.45
N LEU A 402 0.59 24.11 6.34
CA LEU A 402 0.99 25.24 5.50
C LEU A 402 0.98 26.57 6.27
N LYS A 403 -0.01 26.77 7.16
CA LYS A 403 -0.09 27.96 8.00
C LYS A 403 1.03 28.02 9.05
N GLU A 404 1.39 26.89 9.66
CA GLU A 404 2.48 26.86 10.65
C GLU A 404 3.86 27.04 9.98
N PHE A 405 4.20 26.23 8.97
CA PHE A 405 5.47 26.38 8.23
C PHE A 405 5.58 27.76 7.53
N GLY A 406 4.45 28.35 7.13
CA GLY A 406 4.39 29.72 6.61
C GLY A 406 4.84 30.76 7.65
N LYS A 407 4.49 30.63 8.94
CA LYS A 407 4.98 31.55 9.99
C LYS A 407 6.49 31.50 10.12
N ASP A 408 7.07 30.30 10.12
CA ASP A 408 8.51 30.12 10.24
C ASP A 408 9.23 30.75 9.04
N LEU A 409 8.66 30.61 7.84
CA LEU A 409 9.18 31.19 6.61
C LEU A 409 9.16 32.73 6.65
N GLU A 410 8.04 33.34 7.05
CA GLU A 410 7.97 34.80 7.21
C GLU A 410 8.91 35.33 8.30
N GLN A 411 9.08 34.60 9.41
CA GLN A 411 10.05 34.97 10.45
C GLN A 411 11.50 34.91 9.94
N ALA A 412 11.86 33.87 9.18
CA ALA A 412 13.19 33.74 8.59
C ALA A 412 13.43 34.84 7.53
N ARG A 413 12.45 35.11 6.67
CA ARG A 413 12.45 36.20 5.68
C ARG A 413 12.66 37.56 6.35
N ALA A 414 11.85 37.88 7.36
CA ALA A 414 11.93 39.15 8.08
C ALA A 414 13.31 39.32 8.75
N SER A 415 13.87 38.24 9.31
CA SER A 415 15.20 38.25 9.91
C SER A 415 16.32 38.52 8.89
N LEU A 416 16.23 37.96 7.67
CA LEU A 416 17.15 38.24 6.58
C LEU A 416 17.07 39.70 6.10
N ILE A 417 15.85 40.20 5.86
CA ILE A 417 15.64 41.59 5.39
C ILE A 417 16.10 42.60 6.45
N ALA A 418 15.98 42.28 7.74
CA ALA A 418 16.45 43.13 8.83
C ALA A 418 17.99 43.25 8.91
N ILE A 419 18.76 42.23 8.52
CA ILE A 419 20.23 42.30 8.52
C ILE A 419 20.78 42.89 7.21
N ASP A 420 20.09 42.67 6.09
CA ASP A 420 20.43 43.20 4.77
C ASP A 420 19.15 43.49 3.95
N PRO A 421 18.69 44.75 3.91
CA PRO A 421 17.48 45.14 3.18
C PRO A 421 17.51 44.86 1.67
N GLY A 422 18.68 44.65 1.07
CA GLY A 422 18.80 44.26 -0.35
C GLY A 422 18.09 42.94 -0.66
N PHE A 423 17.94 42.06 0.32
CA PHE A 423 17.15 40.83 0.19
C PHE A 423 15.65 41.06 -0.01
N GLY A 424 15.12 42.25 0.32
CA GLY A 424 13.70 42.58 0.11
C GLY A 424 13.27 42.55 -1.36
N HIS A 425 14.21 42.65 -2.31
CA HIS A 425 13.95 42.57 -3.74
C HIS A 425 14.38 41.25 -4.39
N ASN A 426 14.89 40.28 -3.61
CA ASN A 426 15.33 38.99 -4.14
C ASN A 426 14.14 38.06 -4.40
N ALA A 427 13.91 37.71 -5.67
CA ALA A 427 12.82 36.82 -6.09
C ALA A 427 12.85 35.45 -5.39
N LYS A 428 14.04 34.87 -5.11
CA LYS A 428 14.14 33.59 -4.37
C LYS A 428 13.79 33.71 -2.88
N ILE A 429 13.76 34.93 -2.32
CA ILE A 429 13.35 35.17 -0.94
C ILE A 429 11.84 35.52 -0.86
N GLN A 430 11.31 36.22 -1.86
CA GLN A 430 9.89 36.54 -1.97
C GLN A 430 9.03 35.32 -2.37
N ASP A 431 9.52 34.48 -3.29
CA ASP A 431 8.87 33.23 -3.69
C ASP A 431 9.89 32.09 -3.80
N PRO A 432 10.24 31.45 -2.66
CA PRO A 432 11.23 30.38 -2.62
C PRO A 432 10.76 29.08 -3.29
N CYS A 433 9.47 28.95 -3.64
CA CYS A 433 8.91 27.72 -4.17
C CYS A 433 8.64 27.74 -5.67
N ASN A 434 8.75 28.91 -6.32
CA ASN A 434 8.60 29.06 -7.77
C ASN A 434 9.92 29.29 -8.52
N ASN A 435 11.07 29.08 -7.85
CA ASN A 435 12.39 28.97 -8.47
C ASN A 435 12.96 27.56 -8.26
N PRO A 436 13.30 26.81 -9.32
CA PRO A 436 14.13 25.62 -9.20
C PRO A 436 15.60 25.95 -8.85
#